data_AF-A0AA89AD98-F1
#
_entry.id   AF-A0AA89AD98-F1
#
_cell.length_a   1.000
_cell.length_b   1.000
_cell.length_c   1.000
_cell.angle_alpha   90.00
_cell.angle_beta   90.00
_cell.angle_gamma   90.00
#
_symmetry.space_group_name_H-M   'P 1'
#
loop_
_entity.id
_entity.type
_entity.pdbx_description
1 polymer ?
#
loop_
_entity_poly.entity_id
_entity_poly.type
_entity_poly.pdbx_seq_one_letter_code
_entity_poly.pdbx_strand_id
1 'polypeptide(L)'
;NSSLEAAATWIVEHENDSDIDEMPLVPASTKAEAPKPSLTPEEMKVKAQELKEKARKKKEEEEKRMEREREKERIRVGKELLEAKRIEQDNERKRIMAMRKAEKEEEKRAREKIRQKLEEDKAERRRKLGLPLEDPANVKPVAPIVEEKKSLPIRPATKAEQMRECLRFLKQNNKDDDTKVKTAFSTLLTYLKNVASNPDEEKFRKIRLSNAAFQNRVGKVEGGIQFLELCGFSKMEGDEFLFMPRDKFDMAVLVSAGTELDNAIKNPFFGVL
;
A
#
# COMPACT_ATOMS: atom_id res chain seq x y z
N ASN A 1 2.07 -36.89 53.22
CA ASN A 1 2.10 -35.42 53.04
C ASN A 1 1.76 -35.07 51.60
N SER A 2 0.56 -34.53 51.39
CA SER A 2 -0.12 -34.50 50.08
C SER A 2 -0.11 -33.13 49.40
N SER A 3 0.42 -32.08 50.03
CA SER A 3 0.58 -30.74 49.42
C SER A 3 1.69 -29.94 50.12
N LEU A 4 2.22 -28.93 49.42
CA LEU A 4 3.26 -28.01 49.92
C LEU A 4 2.77 -27.20 51.14
N GLU A 5 1.51 -26.77 51.12
CA GLU A 5 0.89 -26.04 52.22
C GLU A 5 0.72 -26.92 53.47
N ALA A 6 0.32 -28.19 53.30
CA ALA A 6 0.21 -29.12 54.43
C ALA A 6 1.58 -29.41 55.09
N ALA A 7 2.66 -29.41 54.30
CA ALA A 7 4.01 -29.52 54.84
C ALA A 7 4.45 -28.27 55.61
N ALA A 8 4.07 -27.07 55.13
CA ALA A 8 4.36 -25.82 55.82
C ALA A 8 3.61 -25.71 57.16
N THR A 9 2.33 -26.08 57.20
CA THR A 9 1.54 -26.08 58.44
C THR A 9 2.11 -27.04 59.48
N TRP A 10 2.54 -28.24 59.05
CA TRP A 10 3.11 -29.23 59.96
C TRP A 10 4.41 -28.73 60.62
N ILE A 11 5.30 -28.06 59.86
CA ILE A 11 6.55 -27.51 60.40
C ILE A 11 6.27 -26.44 61.47
N VAL A 12 5.30 -25.56 61.24
CA VAL A 12 4.94 -24.50 62.21
C VAL A 12 4.32 -25.09 63.47
N GLU A 13 3.47 -26.11 63.34
CA GLU A 13 2.81 -26.73 64.50
C GLU A 13 3.79 -27.49 65.41
N HIS A 14 4.90 -27.99 64.87
CA HIS A 14 5.85 -28.83 65.62
C HIS A 14 7.16 -28.09 65.93
N GLU A 15 7.32 -26.82 65.56
CA GLU A 15 8.59 -26.08 65.73
C GLU A 15 9.09 -25.96 67.19
N ASN A 16 8.19 -26.10 68.16
CA ASN A 16 8.49 -26.05 69.60
C ASN A 16 8.51 -27.44 70.26
N ASP A 17 8.42 -28.52 69.49
CA ASP A 17 8.54 -29.86 70.04
C ASP A 17 9.98 -30.08 70.52
N SER A 18 10.12 -30.46 71.79
CA SER A 18 11.41 -30.58 72.47
C SER A 18 12.33 -31.65 71.88
N ASP A 19 11.79 -32.54 71.06
CA ASP A 19 12.48 -33.62 70.35
C ASP A 19 12.72 -33.31 68.86
N ILE A 20 12.36 -32.12 68.36
CA ILE A 20 12.54 -31.79 66.94
C ILE A 20 14.02 -31.76 66.51
N ASP A 21 14.90 -31.43 67.46
CA ASP A 21 16.36 -31.42 67.32
C ASP A 21 17.03 -32.70 67.88
N GLU A 22 16.26 -33.67 68.41
CA GLU A 22 16.83 -34.94 68.84
C GLU A 22 17.20 -35.79 67.62
N MET A 23 18.50 -35.98 67.43
CA MET A 23 19.03 -36.85 66.39
C MET A 23 18.53 -38.29 66.65
N PRO A 24 17.77 -38.91 65.73
CA PRO A 24 17.18 -40.22 65.97
C PRO A 24 18.29 -41.24 66.22
N LEU A 25 18.28 -41.80 67.43
CA LEU A 25 19.21 -42.84 67.84
C LEU A 25 18.87 -44.12 67.10
N VAL A 26 19.53 -44.33 65.96
CA VAL A 26 19.50 -45.61 65.27
C VAL A 26 20.08 -46.70 66.19
N PRO A 27 19.44 -47.88 66.32
CA PRO A 27 20.00 -48.97 67.10
C PRO A 27 21.40 -49.27 66.57
N ALA A 28 22.40 -49.17 67.44
CA ALA A 28 23.76 -49.61 67.11
C ALA A 28 23.68 -51.10 66.76
N SER A 29 23.69 -51.40 65.46
CA SER A 29 23.62 -52.75 64.94
C SER A 29 24.88 -53.50 65.39
N THR A 30 24.79 -54.26 66.48
CA THR A 30 25.82 -55.18 66.97
C THR A 30 25.88 -56.45 66.11
N LYS A 31 25.87 -56.27 64.78
CA LYS A 31 26.32 -57.27 63.82
C LYS A 31 27.47 -56.65 63.06
N ALA A 32 28.67 -57.17 63.34
CA ALA A 32 29.84 -56.97 62.51
C ALA A 32 29.55 -57.53 61.11
N GLU A 33 28.88 -56.75 60.28
CA GLU A 33 28.91 -56.92 58.84
C GLU A 33 30.26 -56.42 58.36
N ALA A 34 30.96 -57.28 57.61
CA ALA A 34 32.28 -57.02 57.06
C ALA A 34 32.35 -55.62 56.44
N PRO A 35 33.49 -54.92 56.56
CA PRO A 35 33.64 -53.59 55.98
C PRO A 35 33.42 -53.73 54.48
N LYS A 36 32.32 -53.16 53.96
CA LYS A 36 32.17 -52.89 52.54
C LYS A 36 33.44 -52.14 52.13
N PRO A 37 34.13 -52.52 51.04
CA PRO A 37 35.40 -51.90 50.66
C PRO A 37 35.16 -50.40 50.51
N SER A 38 35.61 -49.63 51.50
CA SER A 38 35.64 -48.19 51.44
C SER A 38 36.58 -47.85 50.29
N LEU A 39 36.03 -47.24 49.23
CA LEU A 39 36.83 -46.74 48.11
C LEU A 39 38.05 -46.04 48.66
N THR A 40 39.20 -46.32 48.06
CA THR A 40 40.44 -45.67 48.46
C THR A 40 40.30 -44.13 48.30
N PRO A 41 41.01 -43.32 49.11
CA PRO A 41 40.93 -41.85 49.04
C PRO A 41 41.21 -41.29 47.64
N GLU A 42 41.97 -42.01 46.83
CA GLU A 42 42.24 -41.67 45.42
C GLU A 42 41.03 -41.96 44.53
N GLU A 43 40.39 -43.12 44.65
CA GLU A 43 39.18 -43.45 43.88
C GLU A 43 38.02 -42.49 44.18
N MET A 44 37.90 -42.04 45.44
CA MET A 44 36.89 -41.02 45.82
C MET A 44 37.17 -39.66 45.16
N LYS A 45 38.44 -39.24 45.06
CA LYS A 45 38.82 -38.00 44.37
C LYS A 45 38.57 -38.08 42.88
N VAL A 46 38.88 -39.21 42.25
CA VAL A 46 38.63 -39.44 40.82
C VAL A 46 37.12 -39.40 40.53
N LYS A 47 36.29 -40.08 41.33
CA LYS A 47 34.83 -40.03 41.19
C LYS A 47 34.26 -38.63 41.39
N ALA A 48 34.79 -37.86 42.34
CA ALA A 48 34.38 -36.47 42.57
C ALA A 48 34.77 -35.55 41.42
N GLN A 49 35.96 -35.74 40.82
CA GLN A 49 36.38 -35.00 39.62
C GLN A 49 35.53 -35.37 38.41
N GLU A 50 35.22 -36.66 38.21
CA GLU A 50 34.38 -37.14 37.12
C GLU A 50 32.94 -36.59 37.21
N LEU A 51 32.36 -36.54 38.43
CA LEU A 51 31.06 -35.90 38.67
C LEU A 51 31.07 -34.39 38.36
N LYS A 52 32.16 -33.68 38.71
CA LYS A 52 32.32 -32.25 38.40
C LYS A 52 32.45 -32.00 36.90
N GLU A 53 33.24 -32.82 36.19
CA GLU A 53 33.36 -32.71 34.73
C GLU A 53 32.06 -33.04 34.02
N LYS A 54 31.33 -34.06 34.48
CA LYS A 54 30.01 -34.41 33.96
C LYS A 54 28.99 -33.29 34.19
N ALA A 55 29.04 -32.62 35.34
CA ALA A 55 28.22 -31.44 35.62
C ALA A 55 28.60 -30.24 34.73
N ARG A 56 29.89 -29.98 34.52
CA ARG A 56 30.37 -28.92 33.61
C ARG A 56 29.90 -29.17 32.19
N LYS A 57 30.07 -30.41 31.69
CA LYS A 57 29.67 -30.80 30.33
C LYS A 57 28.16 -30.73 30.13
N LYS A 58 27.37 -31.12 31.15
CA LYS A 58 25.90 -30.98 31.13
C LYS A 58 25.47 -29.51 31.07
N LYS A 59 26.11 -28.64 31.87
CA LYS A 59 25.83 -27.19 31.88
C LYS A 59 26.19 -26.54 30.54
N GLU A 60 27.33 -26.90 29.95
CA GLU A 60 27.77 -26.38 28.65
C GLU A 60 26.84 -26.83 27.51
N GLU A 61 26.37 -28.08 27.53
CA GLU A 61 25.42 -28.59 26.55
C GLU A 61 24.03 -27.94 26.66
N GLU A 62 23.58 -27.69 27.89
CA GLU A 62 22.34 -26.96 28.20
C GLU A 62 22.43 -25.49 27.76
N GLU A 63 23.55 -24.82 28.03
CA GLU A 63 23.80 -23.44 27.59
C GLU A 63 23.83 -23.33 26.05
N LYS A 64 24.51 -24.26 25.37
CA LYS A 64 24.53 -24.33 23.90
C LYS A 64 23.16 -24.69 23.29
N ARG A 65 22.29 -25.37 24.04
CA ARG A 65 20.90 -25.63 23.63
C ARG A 65 20.06 -24.36 23.78
N MET A 66 20.19 -23.67 24.91
CA MET A 66 19.50 -22.40 25.16
C MET A 66 19.91 -21.31 24.16
N GLU A 67 21.19 -21.24 23.79
CA GLU A 67 21.67 -20.30 22.77
C GLU A 67 21.05 -20.60 21.39
N ARG A 68 20.99 -21.87 21.00
CA ARG A 68 20.30 -22.29 19.76
C ARG A 68 18.81 -21.96 19.78
N GLU A 69 18.15 -22.03 20.94
CA GLU A 69 16.74 -21.66 21.08
C GLU A 69 16.52 -20.15 21.00
N ARG A 70 17.37 -19.34 21.65
CA ARG A 70 17.33 -17.87 21.52
C ARG A 70 17.59 -17.40 20.09
N GLU A 71 18.54 -18.02 19.40
CA GLU A 71 18.84 -17.71 18.01
C GLU A 71 17.67 -18.02 17.08
N LYS A 72 17.02 -19.19 17.27
CA LYS A 72 15.79 -19.54 16.55
C LYS A 72 14.65 -18.57 16.82
N GLU A 73 14.50 -18.13 18.07
CA GLU A 73 13.48 -17.18 18.46
C GLU A 73 13.70 -15.80 17.83
N ARG A 74 14.94 -15.31 17.80
CA ARG A 74 15.29 -14.06 17.09
C ARG A 74 14.88 -14.13 15.61
N ILE A 75 15.19 -15.25 14.94
CA ILE A 75 14.85 -15.46 13.52
C ILE A 75 13.32 -15.53 13.35
N ARG A 76 12.62 -16.24 14.25
CA ARG A 76 11.15 -16.35 14.22
C ARG A 76 10.50 -14.98 14.37
N VAL A 77 10.91 -14.20 15.36
CA VAL A 77 10.42 -12.84 15.61
C VAL A 77 10.70 -11.92 14.43
N GLY A 78 11.91 -11.99 13.84
CA GLY A 78 12.24 -11.21 12.65
C GLY A 78 11.37 -11.54 11.44
N LYS A 79 11.09 -12.83 11.21
CA LYS A 79 10.20 -13.29 10.13
C LYS A 79 8.74 -12.88 10.39
N GLU A 80 8.28 -13.01 11.63
CA GLU A 80 6.93 -12.63 12.04
C GLU A 80 6.69 -11.12 11.90
N LEU A 81 7.68 -10.29 12.27
CA LEU A 81 7.61 -8.84 12.06
C LEU A 81 7.48 -8.47 10.58
N LEU A 82 8.24 -9.15 9.71
CA LEU A 82 8.17 -8.91 8.27
C LEU A 82 6.82 -9.33 7.68
N GLU A 83 6.29 -10.47 8.14
CA GLU A 83 4.99 -10.99 7.71
C GLU A 83 3.84 -10.10 8.19
N ALA A 84 3.87 -9.67 9.46
CA ALA A 84 2.91 -8.71 10.01
C ALA A 84 2.88 -7.41 9.19
N LYS A 85 4.05 -6.89 8.82
CA LYS A 85 4.17 -5.69 7.97
C LYS A 85 3.59 -5.90 6.57
N ARG A 86 3.77 -7.08 5.96
CA ARG A 86 3.15 -7.41 4.67
C ARG A 86 1.63 -7.46 4.77
N ILE A 87 1.11 -8.13 5.80
CA ILE A 87 -0.33 -8.26 6.05
C ILE A 87 -0.97 -6.89 6.27
N GLU A 88 -0.34 -6.01 7.04
CA GLU A 88 -0.81 -4.64 7.26
C GLU A 88 -0.90 -3.85 5.95
N GLN A 89 0.16 -3.88 5.12
CA GLN A 89 0.17 -3.20 3.83
C GLN A 89 -0.90 -3.71 2.85
N ASP A 90 -1.12 -5.03 2.80
CA ASP A 90 -2.15 -5.61 1.93
C ASP A 90 -3.57 -5.30 2.44
N ASN A 91 -3.78 -5.27 3.76
CA ASN A 91 -5.03 -4.81 4.34
C ASN A 91 -5.31 -3.34 4.05
N GLU A 92 -4.30 -2.46 4.15
CA GLU A 92 -4.42 -1.04 3.78
C GLU A 92 -4.80 -0.88 2.31
N ARG A 93 -4.11 -1.58 1.40
CA ARG A 93 -4.44 -1.60 -0.03
C ARG A 93 -5.87 -2.06 -0.27
N LYS A 94 -6.31 -3.10 0.43
CA LYS A 94 -7.68 -3.63 0.32
C LYS A 94 -8.72 -2.60 0.79
N ARG A 95 -8.46 -1.87 1.88
CA ARG A 95 -9.32 -0.78 2.37
C ARG A 95 -9.42 0.35 1.34
N ILE A 96 -8.31 0.78 0.76
CA ILE A 96 -8.29 1.84 -0.27
C ILE A 96 -9.09 1.40 -1.51
N MET A 97 -8.90 0.17 -1.97
CA MET A 97 -9.64 -0.36 -3.12
C MET A 97 -11.14 -0.49 -2.84
N ALA A 98 -11.53 -0.89 -1.63
CA ALA A 98 -12.93 -0.96 -1.21
C ALA A 98 -13.56 0.44 -1.15
N MET A 99 -12.86 1.43 -0.59
CA MET A 99 -13.32 2.83 -0.53
C MET A 99 -13.57 3.39 -1.94
N ARG A 100 -12.62 3.22 -2.86
CA ARG A 100 -12.79 3.66 -4.26
C ARG A 100 -13.93 2.97 -4.98
N LYS A 101 -14.14 1.67 -4.71
CA LYS A 101 -15.26 0.92 -5.29
C LYS A 101 -16.60 1.42 -4.75
N ALA A 102 -16.68 1.68 -3.44
CA ALA A 102 -17.88 2.22 -2.79
C ALA A 102 -18.21 3.62 -3.31
N GLU A 103 -17.22 4.51 -3.40
CA GLU A 103 -17.38 5.87 -3.96
C GLU A 103 -17.89 5.83 -5.40
N LYS A 104 -17.29 5.00 -6.25
CA LYS A 104 -17.73 4.82 -7.64
C LYS A 104 -19.14 4.24 -7.75
N GLU A 105 -19.54 3.38 -6.82
CA GLU A 105 -20.90 2.84 -6.77
C GLU A 105 -21.90 3.89 -6.30
N GLU A 106 -21.55 4.71 -5.32
CA GLU A 106 -22.37 5.81 -4.86
C GLU A 106 -22.56 6.89 -5.93
N GLU A 107 -21.50 7.24 -6.67
CA GLU A 107 -21.57 8.14 -7.82
C GLU A 107 -22.52 7.58 -8.90
N LYS A 108 -22.44 6.28 -9.19
CA LYS A 108 -23.36 5.61 -10.13
C LYS A 108 -24.81 5.69 -9.64
N ARG A 109 -25.07 5.40 -8.36
CA ARG A 109 -26.42 5.51 -7.80
C ARG A 109 -26.93 6.95 -7.84
N ALA A 110 -26.09 7.94 -7.56
CA ALA A 110 -26.46 9.35 -7.67
C ALA A 110 -26.79 9.74 -9.11
N ARG A 111 -25.97 9.30 -10.07
CA ARG A 111 -26.22 9.52 -11.51
C ARG A 111 -27.49 8.85 -11.99
N GLU A 112 -27.80 7.65 -11.51
CA GLU A 112 -29.02 6.93 -11.83
C GLU A 112 -30.27 7.62 -11.24
N LYS A 113 -30.19 8.12 -10.00
CA LYS A 113 -31.26 8.94 -9.40
C LYS A 113 -31.52 10.22 -10.18
N ILE A 114 -30.47 10.90 -10.67
CA ILE A 114 -30.62 12.09 -11.52
C ILE A 114 -31.29 11.72 -12.84
N ARG A 115 -30.89 10.59 -13.45
CA ARG A 115 -31.50 10.10 -14.70
C ARG A 115 -33.00 9.82 -14.51
N GLN A 116 -33.38 9.13 -13.44
CA GLN A 116 -34.78 8.85 -13.13
C GLN A 116 -35.58 10.15 -12.93
N LYS A 117 -35.06 11.11 -12.15
CA LYS A 117 -35.71 12.42 -12.00
C LYS A 117 -35.88 13.17 -13.32
N LEU A 118 -34.90 13.07 -14.23
CA LEU A 118 -35.00 13.68 -15.56
C LEU A 118 -36.09 13.00 -16.41
N GLU A 119 -36.20 11.68 -16.31
CA GLU A 119 -37.20 10.88 -17.03
C GLU A 119 -38.61 11.15 -16.50
N GLU A 120 -38.77 11.27 -15.18
CA GLU A 120 -40.01 11.69 -14.52
C GLU A 120 -40.41 13.11 -14.91
N ASP A 121 -39.50 14.10 -14.86
CA ASP A 121 -39.80 15.47 -15.30
C ASP A 121 -40.15 15.53 -16.80
N LYS A 122 -39.46 14.74 -17.62
CA LYS A 122 -39.76 14.61 -19.05
C LYS A 122 -41.16 13.98 -19.25
N ALA A 123 -41.50 12.94 -18.50
CA ALA A 123 -42.81 12.29 -18.56
C ALA A 123 -43.92 13.20 -18.04
N GLU A 124 -43.68 13.95 -16.96
CA GLU A 124 -44.62 14.92 -16.40
C GLU A 124 -44.86 16.09 -17.35
N ARG A 125 -43.81 16.63 -17.98
CA ARG A 125 -43.96 17.64 -19.06
C ARG A 125 -44.74 17.09 -20.24
N ARG A 126 -44.48 15.85 -20.67
CA ARG A 126 -45.25 15.20 -21.75
C ARG A 126 -46.72 14.98 -21.36
N ARG A 127 -47.00 14.61 -20.10
CA ARG A 127 -48.37 14.48 -19.57
C ARG A 127 -49.07 15.85 -19.52
N LYS A 128 -48.38 16.89 -19.07
CA LYS A 128 -48.90 18.27 -18.99
C LYS A 128 -49.14 18.88 -20.37
N LEU A 129 -48.37 18.47 -21.38
CA LEU A 129 -48.55 18.85 -22.79
C LEU A 129 -49.56 17.97 -23.55
N GLY A 130 -50.20 16.99 -22.89
CA GLY A 130 -51.30 16.20 -23.47
C GLY A 130 -50.91 15.23 -24.58
N LEU A 131 -49.66 14.79 -24.65
CA LEU A 131 -49.18 13.89 -25.71
C LEU A 131 -49.33 12.40 -25.30
N PRO A 132 -49.90 11.51 -26.12
CA PRO A 132 -50.09 10.10 -25.77
C PRO A 132 -48.76 9.35 -25.51
N LEU A 133 -48.82 8.30 -24.68
CA LEU A 133 -47.73 7.35 -24.47
C LEU A 133 -47.46 6.61 -25.78
N GLU A 134 -46.23 6.67 -26.30
CA GLU A 134 -45.83 5.80 -27.41
C GLU A 134 -45.07 4.59 -26.84
N ASP A 135 -45.54 3.41 -27.23
CA ASP A 135 -44.85 2.15 -27.07
C ASP A 135 -43.56 2.11 -27.92
N PRO A 136 -42.47 1.49 -27.44
CA PRO A 136 -41.15 1.53 -28.09
C PRO A 136 -41.02 0.61 -29.32
N ALA A 137 -42.11 0.35 -30.06
CA ALA A 137 -42.17 -0.67 -31.10
C ALA A 137 -42.32 -0.15 -32.54
N ASN A 138 -42.39 1.16 -32.80
CA ASN A 138 -42.54 1.66 -34.16
C ASN A 138 -41.48 2.70 -34.53
N VAL A 139 -40.36 2.22 -35.07
CA VAL A 139 -39.42 3.07 -35.80
C VAL A 139 -39.29 2.52 -37.23
N LYS A 140 -39.97 3.18 -38.17
CA LYS A 140 -39.56 3.22 -39.58
C LYS A 140 -39.47 4.68 -40.05
N PRO A 141 -38.55 4.97 -40.98
CA PRO A 141 -37.83 6.24 -41.00
C PRO A 141 -38.49 7.26 -41.91
N VAL A 142 -38.48 8.53 -41.50
CA VAL A 142 -38.74 9.66 -42.39
C VAL A 142 -37.65 10.71 -42.17
N ALA A 143 -36.85 10.94 -43.20
CA ALA A 143 -35.96 12.09 -43.36
C ALA A 143 -36.68 13.16 -44.19
N PRO A 144 -36.09 14.33 -44.46
CA PRO A 144 -35.36 15.25 -43.60
C PRO A 144 -36.10 16.61 -43.56
N ILE A 145 -36.36 17.18 -42.39
CA ILE A 145 -36.96 18.52 -42.28
C ILE A 145 -35.95 19.45 -41.62
N VAL A 146 -35.31 20.23 -42.51
CA VAL A 146 -34.83 21.61 -42.34
C VAL A 146 -34.26 21.93 -40.95
N GLU A 147 -32.93 21.79 -40.84
CA GLU A 147 -32.14 22.40 -39.78
C GLU A 147 -32.30 23.92 -39.81
N GLU A 148 -33.17 24.45 -38.96
CA GLU A 148 -33.04 25.80 -38.47
C GLU A 148 -31.73 25.91 -37.69
N LYS A 149 -30.74 26.50 -38.37
CA LYS A 149 -29.46 26.95 -37.82
C LYS A 149 -29.67 27.93 -36.67
N LYS A 150 -29.99 27.42 -35.47
CA LYS A 150 -29.46 28.00 -34.25
C LYS A 150 -28.04 27.50 -34.12
N SER A 151 -27.12 28.37 -34.50
CA SER A 151 -25.67 28.24 -34.33
C SER A 151 -25.33 27.78 -32.91
N LEU A 152 -25.26 26.47 -32.70
CA LEU A 152 -24.33 25.93 -31.72
C LEU A 152 -22.95 26.28 -32.26
N PRO A 153 -22.10 26.98 -31.48
CA PRO A 153 -20.73 27.23 -31.89
C PRO A 153 -20.10 25.89 -32.24
N ILE A 154 -19.53 25.79 -33.45
CA ILE A 154 -18.47 24.83 -33.73
C ILE A 154 -17.40 25.15 -32.69
N ARG A 155 -17.47 24.45 -31.54
CA ARG A 155 -16.55 24.70 -30.45
C ARG A 155 -15.20 24.19 -30.93
N PRO A 156 -14.14 25.00 -30.93
CA PRO A 156 -12.80 24.45 -31.01
C PRO A 156 -12.67 23.40 -29.90
N ALA A 157 -12.10 22.25 -30.23
CA ALA A 157 -11.86 21.09 -29.38
C ALA A 157 -11.85 21.42 -27.87
N THR A 158 -12.63 20.69 -27.08
CA THR A 158 -12.54 20.73 -25.61
C THR A 158 -11.07 20.55 -25.21
N LYS A 159 -10.57 21.20 -24.13
CA LYS A 159 -9.15 21.12 -23.74
C LYS A 159 -8.59 19.68 -23.72
N ALA A 160 -9.42 18.72 -23.33
CA ALA A 160 -9.09 17.28 -23.35
C ALA A 160 -8.84 16.72 -24.76
N GLU A 161 -9.56 17.17 -25.78
CA GLU A 161 -9.32 16.80 -27.18
C GLU A 161 -8.03 17.41 -27.71
N GLN A 162 -7.72 18.67 -27.35
CA GLN A 162 -6.45 19.31 -27.69
C GLN A 162 -5.26 18.58 -27.05
N MET A 163 -5.43 18.14 -25.79
CA MET A 163 -4.46 17.31 -25.09
C MET A 163 -4.25 15.96 -25.78
N ARG A 164 -5.34 15.28 -26.17
CA ARG A 164 -5.25 14.04 -26.95
C ARG A 164 -4.51 14.24 -28.26
N GLU A 165 -4.79 15.32 -28.98
CA GLU A 165 -4.13 15.64 -30.23
C GLU A 165 -2.64 15.89 -30.05
N CYS A 166 -2.25 16.62 -29.00
CA CYS A 166 -0.84 16.82 -28.64
C CYS A 166 -0.13 15.50 -28.33
N LEU A 167 -0.77 14.60 -27.58
CA LEU A 167 -0.21 13.29 -27.25
C LEU A 167 -0.13 12.38 -28.49
N ARG A 168 -1.11 12.45 -29.41
CA ARG A 168 -1.11 11.74 -30.69
C ARG A 168 0.04 12.23 -31.57
N PHE A 169 0.17 13.55 -31.73
CA PHE A 169 1.26 14.18 -32.47
C PHE A 169 2.64 13.80 -31.91
N LEU A 170 2.79 13.84 -30.58
CA LEU A 170 4.00 13.43 -29.88
C LEU A 170 4.41 11.99 -30.22
N LYS A 171 3.44 11.05 -30.19
CA LYS A 171 3.67 9.65 -30.55
C LYS A 171 3.97 9.48 -32.03
N GLN A 172 3.30 10.23 -32.90
CA GLN A 172 3.49 10.18 -34.35
C GLN A 172 4.87 10.69 -34.81
N ASN A 173 5.43 11.69 -34.13
CA ASN A 173 6.76 12.22 -34.43
C ASN A 173 7.90 11.36 -33.86
N ASN A 174 7.61 10.45 -32.94
CA ASN A 174 8.60 9.56 -32.32
C ASN A 174 8.25 8.07 -32.55
N LYS A 175 7.74 7.73 -33.74
CA LYS A 175 7.30 6.36 -34.11
C LYS A 175 8.39 5.30 -33.94
N ASP A 176 9.64 5.67 -34.16
CA ASP A 176 10.78 4.74 -34.09
C ASP A 176 11.25 4.48 -32.64
N ASP A 177 10.76 5.24 -31.66
CA ASP A 177 11.27 5.22 -30.29
C ASP A 177 10.14 5.25 -29.24
N ASP A 178 9.33 4.19 -29.24
CA ASP A 178 8.20 4.01 -28.30
C ASP A 178 8.63 4.06 -26.82
N THR A 179 9.88 3.68 -26.53
CA THR A 179 10.45 3.76 -25.17
C THR A 179 10.60 5.20 -24.71
N LYS A 180 11.04 6.09 -25.61
CA LYS A 180 11.15 7.53 -25.37
C LYS A 180 9.77 8.16 -25.21
N VAL A 181 8.79 7.77 -26.03
CA VAL A 181 7.39 8.23 -25.91
C VAL A 181 6.79 7.86 -24.56
N LYS A 182 6.90 6.60 -24.14
CA LYS A 182 6.41 6.14 -22.83
C LYS A 182 7.10 6.86 -21.67
N THR A 183 8.40 7.12 -21.79
CA THR A 183 9.18 7.87 -20.78
C THR A 183 8.72 9.32 -20.71
N ALA A 184 8.44 9.96 -21.84
CA ALA A 184 7.87 11.31 -21.91
C ALA A 184 6.52 11.37 -21.22
N PHE A 185 5.58 10.47 -21.56
CA PHE A 185 4.25 10.41 -20.95
C PHE A 185 4.30 10.16 -19.45
N SER A 186 5.16 9.24 -18.98
CA SER A 186 5.35 8.98 -17.55
C SER A 186 5.90 10.20 -16.80
N THR A 187 6.83 10.92 -17.42
CA THR A 187 7.41 12.15 -16.84
C THR A 187 6.37 13.27 -16.77
N LEU A 188 5.59 13.49 -17.83
CA LEU A 188 4.47 14.43 -17.86
C LEU A 188 3.44 14.10 -16.76
N LEU A 189 3.06 12.82 -16.65
CA LEU A 189 2.11 12.36 -15.63
C LEU A 189 2.63 12.62 -14.21
N THR A 190 3.94 12.44 -13.99
CA THR A 190 4.57 12.73 -12.70
C THR A 190 4.47 14.21 -12.35
N TYR A 191 4.72 15.13 -13.29
CA TYR A 191 4.56 16.56 -13.04
C TYR A 191 3.13 16.93 -12.68
N LEU A 192 2.14 16.46 -13.44
CA LEU A 192 0.74 16.72 -13.13
C LEU A 192 0.32 16.14 -11.79
N LYS A 193 0.77 14.92 -11.46
CA LYS A 193 0.47 14.26 -10.19
C LYS A 193 1.06 15.01 -9.00
N ASN A 194 2.28 15.54 -9.13
CA ASN A 194 2.92 16.32 -8.07
C ASN A 194 2.14 17.61 -7.79
N VAL A 195 1.74 18.32 -8.85
CA VAL A 195 0.91 19.53 -8.76
C VAL A 195 -0.48 19.23 -8.19
N ALA A 196 -1.11 18.13 -8.63
CA ALA A 196 -2.41 17.69 -8.14
C ALA A 196 -2.40 17.30 -6.64
N SER A 197 -1.31 16.65 -6.19
CA SER A 197 -1.20 16.16 -4.81
C SER A 197 -0.86 17.30 -3.84
N ASN A 198 -0.04 18.26 -4.27
CA ASN A 198 0.41 19.37 -3.45
C ASN A 198 0.26 20.67 -4.24
N PRO A 199 -0.98 21.18 -4.39
CA PRO A 199 -1.21 22.37 -5.19
C PRO A 199 -0.46 23.55 -4.60
N ASP A 200 -0.46 23.82 -3.30
CA ASP A 200 0.13 25.06 -2.78
C ASP A 200 1.66 25.16 -2.86
N GLU A 201 2.36 24.06 -3.17
CA GLU A 201 3.81 24.02 -3.14
C GLU A 201 4.44 24.49 -4.47
N GLU A 202 5.08 25.65 -4.43
CA GLU A 202 5.61 26.34 -5.61
C GLU A 202 6.69 25.53 -6.36
N LYS A 203 7.46 24.70 -5.64
CA LYS A 203 8.47 23.83 -6.24
C LYS A 203 7.91 22.84 -7.27
N PHE A 204 6.63 22.45 -7.12
CA PHE A 204 5.96 21.56 -8.07
C PHE A 204 5.29 22.31 -9.22
N ARG A 205 5.03 23.60 -9.03
CA ARG A 205 4.48 24.49 -10.06
C ARG A 205 5.57 25.06 -10.99
N LYS A 206 6.84 24.92 -10.63
CA LYS A 206 7.99 25.43 -11.40
C LYS A 206 8.83 24.30 -11.97
N ILE A 207 9.02 24.28 -13.29
CA ILE A 207 9.85 23.32 -14.02
C ILE A 207 10.94 24.10 -14.74
N ARG A 208 12.20 23.70 -14.53
CA ARG A 208 13.37 24.33 -15.17
C ARG A 208 13.61 23.73 -16.55
N LEU A 209 13.55 24.56 -17.59
CA LEU A 209 13.76 24.12 -18.97
C LEU A 209 15.22 23.73 -19.24
N SER A 210 16.19 24.28 -18.51
CA SER A 210 17.61 23.89 -18.66
C SER A 210 17.97 22.51 -18.07
N ASN A 211 17.04 21.86 -17.36
CA ASN A 211 17.31 20.57 -16.73
C ASN A 211 17.47 19.48 -17.81
N ALA A 212 18.63 18.80 -17.82
CA ALA A 212 18.95 17.79 -18.83
C ALA A 212 17.95 16.61 -18.85
N ALA A 213 17.42 16.20 -17.68
CA ALA A 213 16.42 15.14 -17.60
C ALA A 213 15.06 15.59 -18.18
N PHE A 214 14.66 16.84 -17.93
CA PHE A 214 13.47 17.43 -18.56
C PHE A 214 13.66 17.53 -20.07
N GLN A 215 14.79 18.06 -20.53
CA GLN A 215 15.09 18.22 -21.95
C GLN A 215 15.09 16.89 -22.70
N ASN A 216 15.76 15.87 -22.18
CA ASN A 216 15.84 14.58 -22.86
C ASN A 216 14.49 13.84 -22.91
N ARG A 217 13.61 14.05 -21.93
CA ARG A 217 12.33 13.31 -21.82
C ARG A 217 11.13 14.06 -22.41
N VAL A 218 11.05 15.37 -22.22
CA VAL A 218 9.88 16.19 -22.57
C VAL A 218 10.26 17.39 -23.44
N GLY A 219 11.38 18.06 -23.16
CA GLY A 219 11.77 19.30 -23.86
C GLY A 219 12.14 19.10 -25.33
N LYS A 220 12.88 18.03 -25.67
CA LYS A 220 13.25 17.65 -27.04
C LYS A 220 12.14 16.92 -27.79
N VAL A 221 11.03 16.61 -27.10
CA VAL A 221 9.93 15.85 -27.66
C VAL A 221 8.85 16.84 -28.08
N GLU A 222 8.67 17.00 -29.38
CA GLU A 222 7.66 17.92 -29.93
C GLU A 222 6.26 17.56 -29.42
N GLY A 223 5.51 18.58 -28.98
CA GLY A 223 4.21 18.41 -28.31
C GLY A 223 4.29 18.27 -26.79
N GLY A 224 5.46 17.97 -26.21
CA GLY A 224 5.62 17.83 -24.75
C GLY A 224 5.42 19.15 -23.99
N ILE A 225 6.02 20.23 -24.48
CA ILE A 225 5.86 21.58 -23.90
C ILE A 225 4.45 22.11 -24.15
N GLN A 226 3.91 21.92 -25.36
CA GLN A 226 2.56 22.34 -25.72
C GLN A 226 1.49 21.65 -24.85
N PHE A 227 1.68 20.37 -24.53
CA PHE A 227 0.82 19.65 -23.60
C PHE A 227 0.85 20.27 -22.19
N LEU A 228 2.03 20.66 -21.69
CA LEU A 228 2.14 21.35 -20.39
C LEU A 228 1.44 22.71 -20.43
N GLU A 229 1.55 23.45 -21.53
CA GLU A 229 0.84 24.72 -21.71
C GLU A 229 -0.69 24.55 -21.67
N LEU A 230 -1.21 23.51 -22.31
CA LEU A 230 -2.63 23.14 -22.25
C LEU A 230 -3.08 22.77 -20.83
N CYS A 231 -2.19 22.21 -20.01
CA CYS A 231 -2.44 21.91 -18.61
C CYS A 231 -2.41 23.14 -17.69
N GLY A 232 -1.99 24.31 -18.20
CA GLY A 232 -1.94 25.57 -17.45
C GLY A 232 -0.53 26.02 -17.05
N PHE A 233 0.53 25.36 -17.54
CA PHE A 233 1.88 25.92 -17.43
C PHE A 233 2.07 27.08 -18.42
N SER A 234 2.94 28.02 -18.09
CA SER A 234 3.28 29.17 -18.94
C SER A 234 4.78 29.40 -18.87
N LYS A 235 5.38 29.77 -20.00
CA LYS A 235 6.80 30.13 -20.04
C LYS A 235 6.99 31.46 -19.32
N MET A 236 7.89 31.49 -18.35
CA MET A 236 8.28 32.69 -17.60
C MET A 236 9.59 33.26 -18.16
N GLU A 237 9.89 34.51 -17.76
CA GLU A 237 11.01 35.36 -18.22
C GLU A 237 12.20 34.58 -18.83
N GLY A 238 12.38 34.74 -20.14
CA GLY A 238 13.53 34.23 -20.89
C GLY A 238 13.43 32.79 -21.40
N ASP A 239 12.25 32.14 -21.33
CA ASP A 239 12.08 30.72 -21.68
C ASP A 239 12.99 29.79 -20.86
N GLU A 240 13.35 30.20 -19.63
CA GLU A 240 14.17 29.38 -18.73
C GLU A 240 13.33 28.45 -17.85
N PHE A 241 12.09 28.82 -17.56
CA PHE A 241 11.19 28.07 -16.67
C PHE A 241 9.77 28.00 -17.23
N LEU A 242 9.14 26.84 -17.02
CA LEU A 242 7.69 26.69 -17.09
C LEU A 242 7.13 26.83 -15.68
N PHE A 243 6.17 27.73 -15.50
CA PHE A 243 5.50 27.97 -14.23
C PHE A 243 4.00 27.79 -14.38
N MET A 244 3.32 27.22 -13.39
CA MET A 244 1.86 27.17 -13.33
C MET A 244 1.35 28.25 -12.36
N PRO A 245 0.78 29.35 -12.88
CA PRO A 245 0.17 30.38 -12.06
C PRO A 245 -1.01 29.86 -11.23
N ARG A 246 -1.31 30.51 -10.10
CA ARG A 246 -2.42 30.11 -9.22
C ARG A 246 -3.78 30.24 -9.90
N ASP A 247 -3.95 31.25 -10.73
CA ASP A 247 -5.15 31.55 -11.52
C ASP A 247 -5.38 30.54 -12.65
N LYS A 248 -4.33 29.83 -13.09
CA LYS A 248 -4.40 28.81 -14.15
C LYS A 248 -4.53 27.39 -13.61
N PHE A 249 -4.41 27.20 -12.29
CA PHE A 249 -4.60 25.90 -11.68
C PHE A 249 -6.07 25.47 -11.76
N ASP A 250 -6.32 24.41 -12.52
CA ASP A 250 -7.64 23.80 -12.65
C ASP A 250 -7.53 22.29 -12.42
N MET A 251 -8.08 21.83 -11.30
CA MET A 251 -8.04 20.43 -10.91
C MET A 251 -8.80 19.54 -11.92
N ALA A 252 -9.90 20.01 -12.50
CA ALA A 252 -10.65 19.23 -13.48
C ALA A 252 -9.83 19.04 -14.77
N VAL A 253 -9.08 20.06 -15.19
CA VAL A 253 -8.17 19.98 -16.34
C VAL A 253 -7.01 19.04 -16.04
N LEU A 254 -6.41 19.11 -14.85
CA LEU A 254 -5.32 18.23 -14.43
C LEU A 254 -5.73 16.75 -14.34
N VAL A 255 -6.89 16.45 -13.77
CA VAL A 255 -7.45 15.09 -13.73
C VAL A 255 -7.73 14.57 -15.14
N SER A 256 -8.31 15.40 -16.00
CA SER A 256 -8.56 15.06 -17.40
C SER A 256 -7.26 14.75 -18.12
N ALA A 257 -6.27 15.64 -18.04
CA ALA A 257 -4.94 15.47 -18.62
C ALA A 257 -4.22 14.21 -18.12
N GLY A 258 -4.31 13.93 -16.81
CA GLY A 258 -3.75 12.71 -16.22
C GLY A 258 -4.42 11.44 -16.73
N THR A 259 -5.74 11.48 -16.96
CA THR A 259 -6.51 10.36 -17.53
C THR A 259 -6.12 10.12 -18.99
N GLU A 260 -5.97 11.18 -19.80
CA GLU A 260 -5.51 11.05 -21.18
C GLU A 260 -4.09 10.47 -21.27
N LEU A 261 -3.17 10.89 -20.40
CA LEU A 261 -1.83 10.33 -20.31
C LEU A 261 -1.82 8.86 -19.89
N ASP A 262 -2.61 8.50 -18.87
CA ASP A 262 -2.72 7.11 -18.40
C ASP A 262 -3.32 6.21 -19.50
N ASN A 263 -4.33 6.71 -20.21
CA ASN A 263 -4.88 6.05 -21.39
C ASN A 263 -3.82 5.90 -22.50
N ALA A 264 -3.02 6.93 -22.77
CA ALA A 264 -1.96 6.89 -23.78
C ALA A 264 -0.85 5.88 -23.46
N ILE A 265 -0.52 5.71 -22.17
CA ILE A 265 0.48 4.75 -21.70
C ILE A 265 -0.06 3.32 -21.75
N LYS A 266 -1.31 3.11 -21.34
CA LYS A 266 -1.93 1.78 -21.25
C LYS A 266 -2.45 1.26 -22.58
N ASN A 267 -2.89 2.15 -23.47
CA ASN A 267 -3.48 1.77 -24.75
C ASN A 267 -2.40 1.65 -25.85
N PRO A 268 -2.11 0.44 -26.35
CA PRO A 268 -1.14 0.23 -27.43
C PRO A 268 -1.52 0.96 -28.73
N PHE A 269 -2.83 1.10 -28.97
CA PHE A 269 -3.41 1.71 -30.18
C PHE A 269 -3.66 3.22 -30.04
N PHE A 270 -3.17 3.84 -28.96
CA PHE A 270 -3.28 5.29 -28.80
C PHE A 270 -2.67 6.00 -30.02
N GLY A 271 -3.44 6.86 -30.70
CA GLY A 271 -3.01 7.64 -31.86
C GLY A 271 -3.07 6.94 -33.24
N VAL A 272 -3.70 5.76 -33.35
CA VAL A 272 -3.83 5.00 -34.63
C VAL A 272 -5.07 5.39 -35.46
N LEU A 273 -5.94 6.24 -34.92
CA LEU A 273 -7.14 6.79 -35.58
C LEU A 273 -7.01 8.28 -35.75
#